data_AF-F6GHY3-F1
#
_entry.id   AF-F6GHY3-F1
#
_cell.length_a   1.000
_cell.length_b   1.000
_cell.length_c   1.000
_cell.angle_alpha   90.00
_cell.angle_beta   90.00
_cell.angle_gamma   90.00
#
_symmetry.space_group_name_H-M   'P 1'
#
loop_
_entity.id
_entity.type
_entity.pdbx_description
1 polymer ?
#
loop_
_entity_poly.entity_id
_entity_poly.type
_entity_poly.pdbx_seq_one_letter_code
_entity_poly.pdbx_strand_id
1 'polypeptide(L)' 'MRIFTLCIDTTQAAQILGKSQSSACSLFRSIRDARNKRKGQSISIREFCEYTDLPYDDVFNMINLPSKSA' A
#
# COMPACT_ATOMS: atom_id res chain seq x y z
N MET A 1 -15.31 -12.13 -13.86
CA MET A 1 -13.95 -11.56 -14.03
C MET A 1 -13.67 -10.74 -12.77
N ARG A 2 -12.70 -11.13 -11.93
CA ARG A 2 -12.30 -10.30 -10.78
C ARG A 2 -11.29 -9.26 -11.27
N ILE A 3 -11.52 -8.01 -10.92
CA ILE A 3 -10.57 -6.92 -11.18
C ILE A 3 -9.69 -6.84 -9.95
N PHE A 4 -8.38 -6.97 -10.14
CA PHE A 4 -7.40 -6.87 -9.05
C PHE A 4 -6.76 -5.48 -9.04
N THR A 5 -6.67 -4.90 -7.85
CA THR A 5 -6.00 -3.64 -7.60
C THR A 5 -4.52 -3.89 -7.35
N LEU A 6 -3.67 -3.26 -8.15
CA LEU A 6 -2.20 -3.34 -8.05
C LEU A 6 -1.58 -2.11 -7.36
N CYS A 7 -2.38 -1.06 -7.16
CA CYS A 7 -2.00 0.16 -6.48
C CYS A 7 -2.42 0.10 -5.01
N ILE A 8 -1.69 0.80 -4.16
CA ILE A 8 -2.05 0.96 -2.76
C ILE A 8 -2.29 2.43 -2.45
N ASP A 9 -3.39 2.70 -1.75
CA ASP A 9 -3.72 4.03 -1.25
C ASP A 9 -3.21 4.25 0.17
N THR A 10 -3.06 5.52 0.55
CA THR A 10 -2.60 5.90 1.90
C THR A 10 -3.53 5.39 2.99
N THR A 11 -4.83 5.32 2.72
CA THR A 11 -5.82 4.76 3.66
C THR A 11 -5.63 3.26 3.88
N GLN A 12 -5.41 2.50 2.80
CA GLN A 12 -5.14 1.06 2.90
C GLN A 12 -3.81 0.79 3.59
N ALA A 13 -2.76 1.54 3.24
CA ALA A 13 -1.47 1.45 3.90
C ALA A 13 -1.54 1.81 5.39
N ALA A 14 -2.35 2.80 5.78
CA ALA A 14 -2.59 3.15 7.18
C ALA A 14 -3.23 1.97 7.94
N GLN A 15 -4.23 1.32 7.34
CA GLN A 15 -4.88 0.15 7.92
C GLN A 15 -3.91 -1.04 8.04
N ILE A 16 -3.17 -1.35 6.98
CA ILE A 16 -2.21 -2.47 6.94
C ILE A 16 -1.08 -2.27 7.98
N LEU A 17 -0.60 -1.03 8.13
CA LEU A 17 0.47 -0.70 9.08
C LEU A 17 -0.04 -0.45 10.51
N GLY A 18 -1.36 -0.39 10.72
CA GLY A 18 -1.94 0.02 12.01
C GLY A 18 -1.53 1.43 12.44
N LYS A 19 -1.26 2.33 11.48
CA LYS A 19 -0.80 3.70 11.74
C LYS A 19 -1.87 4.73 11.38
N SER A 20 -1.70 5.95 11.88
CA SER A 20 -2.54 7.08 11.49
C SER A 20 -2.39 7.42 10.00
N GLN A 21 -3.44 7.97 9.40
CA GLN A 21 -3.42 8.42 8.00
C GLN A 21 -2.30 9.43 7.73
N SER A 22 -2.00 10.30 8.70
CA SER A 22 -0.88 11.24 8.63
C SER A 22 0.47 10.54 8.50
N SER A 23 0.68 9.45 9.25
CA SER A 23 1.91 8.65 9.18
C SER A 23 2.04 7.94 7.84
N ALA A 24 0.93 7.39 7.32
CA ALA A 24 0.91 6.77 6.00
C ALA A 24 1.20 7.78 4.88
N CYS A 25 0.67 8.99 4.97
CA CYS A 25 0.97 10.09 4.04
C CYS A 25 2.47 10.44 4.04
N SER A 26 3.10 10.53 5.22
CA SER A 26 4.55 10.76 5.33
C SER A 26 5.34 9.60 4.72
N LEU A 27 4.97 8.36 5.02
CA LEU A 27 5.61 7.16 4.45
C LEU A 27 5.51 7.14 2.92
N PHE A 28 4.35 7.51 2.35
CA PHE A 28 4.16 7.64 0.91
C PHE A 28 5.00 8.74 0.28
N ARG A 29 5.41 9.77 1.03
CA ARG A 29 6.38 10.76 0.55
C ARG A 29 7.77 10.14 0.51
N SER A 30 8.17 9.44 1.57
CA SER A 30 9.47 8.76 1.66
C SER A 30 9.65 7.67 0.61
N ILE A 31 8.61 6.87 0.32
CA ILE A 31 8.65 5.85 -0.74
C ILE A 31 8.85 6.52 -2.11
N ARG A 32 8.11 7.61 -2.38
CA ARG A 32 8.24 8.33 -3.66
C ARG A 32 9.64 8.92 -3.82
N ASP A 33 10.17 9.50 -2.75
CA ASP A 33 11.52 10.06 -2.72
C ASP A 33 12.57 8.98 -3.00
N ALA A 34 12.50 7.84 -2.31
CA ALA A 34 13.39 6.70 -2.51
C ALA A 34 13.32 6.10 -3.92
N ARG A 35 12.21 6.27 -4.63
CA ARG A 35 11.97 5.75 -5.99
C ARG A 35 12.09 6.83 -7.08
N ASN A 36 12.51 8.04 -6.74
CA ASN A 36 12.54 9.19 -7.65
C ASN A 36 11.20 9.43 -8.38
N LYS A 37 10.07 9.14 -7.71
CA LYS A 37 8.72 9.32 -8.25
C LYS A 37 8.20 10.74 -8.02
N ARG A 38 7.41 11.25 -8.97
CA ARG A 38 6.78 12.57 -8.85
C ARG A 38 5.65 12.58 -7.83
N LYS A 39 5.40 13.74 -7.21
CA LYS A 39 4.25 13.97 -6.33
C LYS A 39 2.96 13.64 -7.09
N GLY A 40 2.12 12.78 -6.51
CA GLY A 40 0.85 12.35 -7.09
C GLY A 40 0.91 11.06 -7.92
N GLN A 41 2.11 10.52 -8.18
CA GLN A 41 2.19 9.17 -8.76
C GLN A 41 1.72 8.11 -7.76
N SER A 42 0.98 7.15 -8.28
CA SER A 42 0.52 5.96 -7.58
C SER A 42 1.71 5.10 -7.16
N ILE A 43 1.59 4.50 -5.99
CA ILE A 43 2.54 3.53 -5.48
C ILE A 43 1.91 2.16 -5.67
N SER A 44 2.64 1.23 -6.27
CA SER A 44 2.19 -0.15 -6.40
C SER A 44 2.33 -0.88 -5.06
N ILE A 45 1.54 -1.93 -4.87
CA ILE A 45 1.64 -2.80 -3.69
C ILE A 45 3.07 -3.32 -3.54
N ARG A 46 3.73 -3.67 -4.65
CA ARG A 46 5.12 -4.18 -4.64
C ARG A 46 6.11 -3.14 -4.11
N GLU A 47 6.04 -1.90 -4.60
CA GLU A 47 6.94 -0.83 -4.12
C GLU A 47 6.74 -0.52 -2.63
N PHE A 48 5.50 -0.57 -2.17
CA PHE A 48 5.18 -0.41 -0.77
C PHE A 48 5.76 -1.56 0.08
N CYS A 49 5.57 -2.80 -0.36
CA CYS A 49 6.11 -3.99 0.30
C CYS A 49 7.64 -3.97 0.35
N GLU A 50 8.30 -3.64 -0.76
CA GLU A 50 9.76 -3.49 -0.86
C GLU A 50 10.32 -2.41 0.08
N TYR A 51 9.54 -1.36 0.40
CA TYR A 51 9.96 -0.30 1.31
C TYR A 51 9.65 -0.59 2.79
N THR A 52 8.58 -1.34 3.04
CA THR A 52 8.10 -1.64 4.40
C THR A 52 8.56 -3.00 4.91
N ASP A 53 9.28 -3.76 4.08
CA ASP A 53 9.70 -5.14 4.34
C ASP A 53 8.51 -6.07 4.65
N LEU A 54 7.35 -5.77 4.06
CA LEU A 54 6.13 -6.57 4.22
C LEU A 54 5.99 -7.61 3.09
N PRO A 55 5.43 -8.79 3.39
CA PRO A 55 5.17 -9.80 2.37
C PRO A 55 4.11 -9.34 1.37
N TYR A 56 4.46 -9.39 0.07
CA TYR A 56 3.58 -8.96 -1.02
C TYR A 56 2.24 -9.71 -1.02
N ASP A 57 2.27 -11.03 -0.84
CA ASP A 57 1.08 -11.87 -0.84
C ASP A 57 0.07 -11.46 0.23
N ASP A 58 0.51 -11.16 1.46
CA ASP A 58 -0.40 -10.73 2.53
C ASP A 58 -1.01 -9.36 2.23
N VAL A 59 -0.21 -8.39 1.80
CA VAL A 59 -0.70 -7.05 1.48
C VAL A 59 -1.64 -7.09 0.26
N PHE A 60 -1.28 -7.86 -0.77
CA PHE A 60 -2.11 -8.07 -1.94
C PHE A 60 -3.45 -8.73 -1.58
N ASN A 61 -3.40 -9.75 -0.71
CA ASN A 61 -4.58 -10.44 -0.21
C ASN A 61 -5.45 -9.52 0.65
N MET A 62 -4.88 -8.69 1.52
CA MET A 62 -5.63 -7.71 2.32
C MET A 62 -6.37 -6.69 1.43
N ILE A 63 -5.80 -6.30 0.29
CA ILE A 63 -6.38 -5.33 -0.63
C ILE A 63 -7.42 -5.97 -1.56
N ASN A 64 -7.18 -7.20 -2.01
CA ASN A 64 -7.94 -7.85 -3.08
C ASN A 64 -8.92 -8.92 -2.62
N LEU A 65 -8.79 -9.45 -1.40
CA LEU A 65 -9.74 -10.43 -0.89
C LEU A 65 -10.94 -9.69 -0.27
N PRO A 66 -12.18 -10.10 -0.62
CA PRO A 66 -13.33 -9.71 0.18
C PRO A 66 -13.15 -10.30 1.57
N SER A 67 -13.35 -9.47 2.60
CA SER A 67 -13.40 -9.88 4.00
C SER A 67 -14.12 -11.22 4.10
N LYS A 68 -13.43 -12.26 4.60
CA LYS A 68 -14.12 -13.47 5.04
C LYS A 68 -15.09 -13.04 6.13
N SER A 69 -16.36 -12.91 5.76
CA SER A 69 -17.47 -13.03 6.68
C SER A 69 -17.39 -14.45 7.23
N ALA A 70 -16.85 -14.60 8.44
CA ALA A 70 -16.94 -15.79 9.26
C ALA A 70 -17.72 -15.42 10.52
#